data_AF-A0A3D3WB77-F1
#
_entry.id   AF-A0A3D3WB77-F1
#
_cell.length_a   1.000
_cell.length_b   1.000
_cell.length_c   1.000
_cell.angle_alpha   90.00
_cell.angle_beta   90.00
_cell.angle_gamma   90.00
#
_symmetry.space_group_name_H-M   'P 1'
#
loop_
_entity.id
_entity.type
_entity.pdbx_description
1 polymer ?
#
loop_
_entity_poly.entity_id
_entity_poly.type
_entity_poly.pdbx_seq_one_letter_code
_entity_poly.pdbx_strand_id
1 'polypeptide(L)' 'MRLFIAINFEEAIRNSMAGTLEALQRHGVTGSFPDKENIHLTLVFIGEGGPAEQEKIEGAMKQVQVP' A
#
# COMPACT_ATOMS: atom_id res chain seq x y z
N MET A 1 -7.74 -13.78 -5.52
CA MET A 1 -6.84 -12.63 -5.24
C MET A 1 -6.93 -12.29 -3.76
N ARG A 2 -5.87 -11.73 -3.15
CA ARG A 2 -5.94 -11.24 -1.76
C ARG A 2 -6.10 -9.72 -1.79
N LEU A 3 -7.17 -9.22 -1.18
CA LEU A 3 -7.60 -7.82 -1.25
C LEU A 3 -7.31 -7.08 0.05
N PHE A 4 -7.03 -5.79 -0.10
CA PHE A 4 -6.85 -4.82 0.98
C PHE A 4 -7.17 -3.41 0.46
N ILE A 5 -7.41 -2.47 1.37
CA ILE A 5 -7.56 -1.05 1.04
C ILE A 5 -6.36 -0.31 1.63
N ALA A 6 -5.81 0.63 0.86
CA ALA A 6 -4.64 1.40 1.27
C ALA A 6 -4.78 2.88 0.95
N ILE A 7 -4.05 3.71 1.72
CA ILE A 7 -3.75 5.09 1.37
C ILE A 7 -2.42 5.10 0.62
N ASN A 8 -2.45 5.60 -0.60
CA ASN A 8 -1.25 5.85 -1.39
C ASN A 8 -0.58 7.12 -0.90
N PHE A 9 0.73 7.08 -0.71
CA PHE A 9 1.50 8.26 -0.37
C PHE A 9 1.82 9.09 -1.60
N GLU A 10 1.97 10.40 -1.44
CA GLU A 10 2.50 11.27 -2.47
C GLU A 10 3.97 10.93 -2.81
N GLU A 11 4.43 11.33 -3.99
CA GLU A 11 5.76 11.01 -4.48
C GLU A 11 6.87 11.47 -3.54
N ALA A 12 6.75 12.66 -2.95
CA ALA A 12 7.74 13.19 -2.01
C ALA A 12 7.92 12.27 -0.78
N ILE A 13 6.80 11.77 -0.24
CA ILE A 13 6.81 10.82 0.89
C ILE A 13 7.40 9.49 0.45
N ARG A 14 6.98 8.95 -0.71
CA ARG A 14 7.54 7.69 -1.24
C ARG A 14 9.05 7.77 -1.45
N ASN A 15 9.56 8.88 -1.99
CA ASN A 15 10.99 9.11 -2.19
C ASN A 15 11.75 9.15 -0.86
N SER A 16 11.21 9.85 0.15
CA SER A 16 11.82 9.90 1.49
C SER A 16 11.87 8.52 2.16
N MET A 17 10.79 7.73 2.02
CA MET A 17 10.72 6.38 2.58
C MET A 17 11.69 5.44 1.85
N ALA A 18 11.75 5.50 0.52
CA ALA A 18 12.69 4.71 -0.28
C ALA A 18 14.14 5.00 0.11
N GLY A 19 14.53 6.28 0.27
CA GLY A 19 15.88 6.64 0.72
C GLY A 19 16.22 6.10 2.12
N THR A 20 15.22 5.98 3.00
CA THR A 20 15.39 5.34 4.32
C THR A 20 15.62 3.84 4.18
N LEU A 21 14.85 3.15 3.34
CA LEU A 21 15.03 1.71 3.07
C LEU A 21 16.42 1.43 2.46
N GLU A 22 16.86 2.23 1.50
CA GLU A 22 18.20 2.15 0.91
C GLU A 22 19.30 2.37 1.95
N ALA A 23 19.10 3.31 2.88
CA ALA A 23 20.05 3.53 3.97
C ALA A 23 20.15 2.29 4.87
N LEU A 24 19.03 1.66 5.24
CA LEU A 24 19.02 0.42 6.02
C LEU A 24 19.77 -0.71 5.31
N GLN A 25 19.52 -0.90 4.02
CA GLN A 25 20.22 -1.90 3.20
C GLN A 25 21.74 -1.66 3.18
N ARG A 26 22.18 -0.41 3.00
CA ARG A 26 23.61 -0.04 3.03
C ARG A 26 24.28 -0.31 4.37
N HIS A 27 23.53 -0.28 5.46
CA HIS A 27 24.03 -0.63 6.80
C HIS A 27 23.97 -2.13 7.10
N GLY A 28 23.67 -2.97 6.09
CA GLY A 28 23.66 -4.42 6.23
C GLY A 28 22.40 -4.98 6.89
N VAL A 29 21.33 -4.18 7.02
CA VAL A 29 20.04 -4.69 7.50
C VAL A 29 19.45 -5.62 6.45
N THR A 30 19.15 -6.85 6.84
CA THR A 30 18.58 -7.88 5.97
C THR A 30 17.06 -7.94 6.11
N GLY A 31 16.36 -8.25 5.02
CA GLY A 31 14.90 -8.31 5.00
C GLY A 31 14.34 -8.15 3.59
N SER A 32 13.01 -8.26 3.47
CA SER A 32 12.31 -7.90 2.24
C SER A 32 12.02 -6.40 2.26
N PHE A 33 12.45 -5.71 1.21
CA PHE A 33 12.22 -4.28 1.05
C PHE A 33 11.25 -4.08 -0.13
N PRO A 34 10.13 -3.39 0.06
CA PRO A 34 9.20 -3.14 -1.03
C PRO A 34 9.80 -2.15 -2.04
N ASP A 35 9.48 -2.33 -3.32
CA ASP A 35 9.72 -1.30 -4.32
C ASP A 35 9.01 0.01 -3.94
N LYS A 36 9.54 1.14 -4.40
CA LYS A 36 8.99 2.47 -4.14
C LYS A 36 7.48 2.56 -4.43
N GLU A 37 7.05 1.97 -5.54
CA GLU A 37 5.65 1.99 -5.98
C GLU A 37 4.72 1.14 -5.09
N ASN A 38 5.28 0.21 -4.31
CA ASN A 38 4.55 -0.61 -3.35
C ASN A 38 4.52 -0.02 -1.94
N ILE A 39 5.10 1.17 -1.70
CA ILE A 39 5.04 1.84 -0.40
C ILE A 39 3.68 2.53 -0.23
N HIS A 40 2.87 1.99 0.66
CA HIS A 40 1.54 2.48 0.99
C HIS A 40 1.21 2.23 2.47
N LEU A 41 0.17 2.88 2.98
CA LEU A 41 -0.40 2.56 4.28
C LEU A 41 -1.62 1.65 4.10
N THR A 42 -1.53 0.39 4.50
CA THR A 42 -2.70 -0.49 4.54
C THR A 42 -3.68 0.00 5.62
N LEU A 43 -4.91 0.30 5.23
CA LEU A 43 -5.99 0.64 6.15
C LEU A 43 -6.67 -0.61 6.72
N VAL A 44 -6.98 -1.57 5.84
CA VAL A 44 -7.65 -2.81 6.23
C VAL A 44 -7.32 -3.93 5.26
N PHE A 45 -7.07 -5.13 5.83
CA PHE A 45 -6.97 -6.37 5.06
C PHE A 45 -8.35 -7.02 4.95
N ILE A 46 -8.77 -7.32 3.73
CA ILE A 46 -10.07 -7.93 3.45
C ILE A 46 -9.95 -9.46 3.36
N GLY A 47 -8.80 -9.96 2.89
CA GLY A 47 -8.54 -11.38 2.75
C GLY A 47 -8.74 -11.86 1.31
N GLU A 48 -9.18 -13.10 1.12
CA GLU A 48 -9.37 -13.66 -0.23
C GLU A 48 -10.66 -13.16 -0.87
N GLY A 49 -10.60 -12.88 -2.17
CA GLY A 49 -11.74 -12.48 -3.00
C GLY A 49 -11.48 -12.75 -4.48
N GLY A 50 -12.53 -12.59 -5.28
CA GLY A 50 -12.50 -12.62 -6.74
C GLY A 50 -13.00 -11.31 -7.36
N PRO A 51 -13.24 -11.30 -8.68
CA PRO A 51 -13.72 -10.11 -9.39
C PRO A 51 -15.03 -9.54 -8.84
N ALA A 52 -15.94 -10.40 -8.38
CA ALA A 52 -17.23 -9.98 -7.81
C ALA A 52 -17.06 -9.27 -6.45
N GLU A 53 -16.14 -9.73 -5.61
CA GLU A 53 -15.80 -9.06 -4.35
C GLU A 53 -15.11 -7.72 -4.62
N GLN A 54 -14.20 -7.66 -5.59
CA GLN A 54 -13.53 -6.44 -6.01
C GLN A 54 -14.55 -5.36 -6.41
N GLU A 55 -15.51 -5.68 -7.28
CA GLU A 55 -16.54 -4.73 -7.73
C GLU A 55 -17.37 -4.16 -6.57
N LYS A 56 -17.74 -5.01 -5.60
CA LYS A 56 -18.46 -4.58 -4.39
C LYS A 56 -17.63 -3.64 -3.53
N ILE A 57 -16.35 -3.95 -3.34
CA ILE A 57 -15.42 -3.14 -2.54
C ILE A 57 -15.21 -1.77 -3.20
N GLU A 58 -14.98 -1.73 -4.51
CA GLU A 58 -14.89 -0.48 -5.28
C GLU A 58 -16.17 0.36 -5.15
N GLY A 59 -17.34 -0.30 -5.22
CA GLY A 59 -18.63 0.34 -5.00
C GLY A 59 -18.75 0.97 -3.61
N ALA A 60 -18.33 0.25 -2.56
CA ALA A 60 -18.35 0.74 -1.18
C ALA A 60 -17.37 1.91 -0.98
N MET A 61 -16.17 1.83 -1.55
CA MET A 61 -15.17 2.90 -1.46
C MET A 61 -15.66 4.22 -2.07
N LYS A 62 -16.37 4.17 -3.20
CA LYS A 62 -16.94 5.35 -3.87
C LYS A 62 -18.02 6.08 -3.06
N GLN A 63 -18.63 5.42 -2.07
CA GLN A 63 -19.65 6.01 -1.20
C GLN A 63 -19.05 6.81 -0.05
N VAL A 64 -17.76 6.65 0.23
CA VAL A 64 -17.06 7.37 1.30
C VAL A 64 -16.70 8.77 0.81
N GLN A 65 -17.23 9.79 1.46
CA GLN A 65 -16.81 11.17 1.25
C GLN A 65 -15.68 11.49 2.21
N VAL A 66 -14.55 11.96 1.67
CA VAL A 66 -13.46 12.52 2.45
C VAL A 66 -13.72 14.03 2.56
N PRO A 67 -13.69 14.62 3.78
CA PRO A 67 -13.85 16.06 3.98
C PRO A 67 -12.83 16.91 3.21
#